data_AF-A0A949XNV5-F1
#
_entry.id   AF-A0A949XNV5-F1
#
_cell.length_a   1.000
_cell.length_b   1.000
_cell.length_c   1.000
_cell.angle_alpha   90.00
_cell.angle_beta   90.00
_cell.angle_gamma   90.00
#
_symmetry.space_group_name_H-M   'P 1'
#
loop_
_entity.id
_entity.type
_entity.pdbx_description
1 polymer ?
#
loop_
_entity_poly.entity_id
_entity_poly.type
_entity_poly.pdbx_seq_one_letter_code
_entity_poly.pdbx_strand_id
1 'polypeptide(L)'
;MNRRLVLICTLALQVVASAMLADTPPPSVDSVLEQYIKAAGGKVAIDQIHSREVQAREHRGPKLVYLWLKPDKVLLEQDKQKTGYDGGSGWILTKKKKLMRLPKGAQRPLEQDANPLRYVHLKTLYSEINPAPPETIDSRKMDVLVAPNELGVTKFYFDAATHLLARIDEIGETSAYYKHGTDFLDYQNVDGIQFPFRIVHRSTEPGSRDQEIRVSKVLQNIEIKPTIFQKPSGVAVTLGGKR
;
A
#
# COMPACT_ATOMS: atom_id res chain seq x y z
N MET A 1 -13.76 48.93 69.72
CA MET A 1 -12.77 49.89 69.18
C MET A 1 -11.70 49.10 68.41
N ASN A 2 -11.70 49.23 67.08
CA ASN A 2 -10.60 49.05 66.11
C ASN A 2 -9.72 47.78 66.17
N ARG A 3 -9.80 46.89 65.16
CA ARG A 3 -9.02 46.87 63.89
C ARG A 3 -7.93 45.76 63.93
N ARG A 4 -7.99 44.77 63.05
CA ARG A 4 -7.17 44.66 61.81
C ARG A 4 -7.26 43.25 61.20
N LEU A 5 -7.55 43.25 59.91
CA LEU A 5 -7.50 42.18 58.93
C LEU A 5 -6.01 41.86 58.62
N VAL A 6 -5.62 40.59 58.56
CA VAL A 6 -4.45 40.14 57.76
C VAL A 6 -4.83 38.85 57.04
N LEU A 7 -4.95 38.99 55.73
CA LEU A 7 -5.16 37.97 54.72
C LEU A 7 -3.81 37.29 54.46
N ILE A 8 -3.64 36.01 54.81
CA ILE A 8 -2.44 35.24 54.46
C ILE A 8 -2.76 34.42 53.21
N CYS A 9 -2.19 34.89 52.10
CA CYS A 9 -2.23 34.28 50.78
C CYS A 9 -1.18 33.15 50.75
N THR A 10 -1.60 31.90 50.93
CA THR A 10 -0.71 30.73 50.78
C THR A 10 -0.50 30.43 49.30
N LEU A 11 0.70 30.75 48.83
CA LEU A 11 1.23 30.48 47.51
C LEU A 11 1.35 28.96 47.29
N ALA A 12 0.55 28.40 46.39
CA ALA A 12 0.69 27.02 45.95
C ALA A 12 1.89 26.91 45.00
N LEU A 13 2.96 26.27 45.47
CA LEU A 13 4.12 25.94 44.64
C LEU A 13 3.76 24.75 43.73
N GLN A 14 3.28 25.04 42.52
CA GLN A 14 3.12 24.01 41.50
C GLN A 14 4.51 23.62 40.96
N VAL A 15 4.98 22.45 41.36
CA VAL A 15 6.11 21.79 40.68
C VAL A 15 5.61 21.38 39.30
N VAL A 16 6.00 22.15 38.28
CA VAL A 16 5.82 21.77 36.88
C VAL A 16 6.81 20.64 36.62
N ALA A 17 6.32 19.40 36.58
CA ALA A 17 7.08 18.28 36.07
C ALA A 17 7.29 18.49 34.55
N SER A 18 8.43 19.05 34.17
CA SER A 18 8.91 18.96 32.79
C SER A 18 9.18 17.49 32.49
N ALA A 19 8.23 16.82 31.85
CA ALA A 19 8.48 15.53 31.22
C ALA A 19 9.54 15.78 30.14
N MET A 20 10.79 15.38 30.41
CA MET A 20 11.72 15.10 29.33
C MET A 20 11.05 14.09 28.42
N LEU A 21 10.76 14.48 27.18
CA LEU A 21 10.47 13.54 26.11
C LEU A 21 11.70 12.64 26.01
N ALA A 22 11.65 11.49 26.68
CA ALA A 22 12.64 10.46 26.51
C ALA A 22 12.64 10.10 25.02
N ASP A 23 13.78 10.33 24.37
CA ASP A 23 14.06 9.97 22.99
C ASP A 23 14.10 8.43 22.94
N THR A 24 12.89 7.85 22.91
CA THR A 24 12.73 6.39 22.92
C THR A 24 13.29 5.90 21.59
N PRO A 25 14.31 5.02 21.60
CA PRO A 25 14.90 4.55 20.36
C PRO A 25 13.81 3.95 19.47
N PRO A 26 13.92 4.11 18.14
CA PRO A 26 12.92 3.57 17.24
C PRO A 26 12.83 2.04 17.43
N PRO A 27 11.63 1.45 17.32
CA PRO A 27 11.48 0.00 17.40
C PRO A 27 12.35 -0.69 16.33
N SER A 28 12.88 -1.87 16.65
CA SER A 28 13.64 -2.65 15.68
C SER A 28 12.77 -3.09 14.50
N VAL A 29 13.40 -3.31 13.33
CA VAL A 29 12.73 -3.88 12.14
C VAL A 29 11.94 -5.13 12.49
N ASP A 30 12.54 -6.05 13.25
CA ASP A 30 11.90 -7.31 13.61
C ASP A 30 10.65 -7.09 14.46
N SER A 31 10.73 -6.20 15.46
CA SER A 31 9.59 -5.88 16.31
C SER A 31 8.43 -5.28 15.52
N VAL A 32 8.70 -4.33 14.61
CA VAL A 32 7.66 -3.71 13.78
C VAL A 32 7.01 -4.74 12.85
N LEU A 33 7.81 -5.55 12.17
CA LEU A 33 7.30 -6.53 11.21
C LEU A 33 6.57 -7.69 11.89
N GLU A 34 7.03 -8.17 13.04
CA GLU A 34 6.33 -9.20 13.81
C GLU A 34 4.95 -8.70 14.28
N GLN A 35 4.88 -7.47 14.79
CA GLN A 35 3.61 -6.84 15.19
C GLN A 35 2.69 -6.66 13.99
N TYR A 36 3.21 -6.18 12.85
CA TYR A 36 2.43 -6.05 11.63
C TYR A 36 1.90 -7.39 11.13
N ILE A 37 2.75 -8.41 11.00
CA ILE A 37 2.35 -9.73 10.53
C ILE A 37 1.27 -10.32 11.44
N LYS A 38 1.41 -10.18 12.76
CA LYS A 38 0.41 -10.62 13.73
C LYS A 38 -0.91 -9.87 13.55
N ALA A 39 -0.87 -8.54 13.45
CA ALA A 39 -2.06 -7.70 13.28
C ALA A 39 -2.77 -7.94 11.93
N ALA A 40 -1.99 -8.23 10.88
CA ALA A 40 -2.50 -8.50 9.54
C ALA A 40 -3.25 -9.84 9.41
N GLY A 41 -3.12 -10.74 10.38
CA GLY A 41 -3.77 -12.08 10.37
C GLY A 41 -2.81 -13.25 10.57
N GLY A 42 -1.52 -13.00 10.68
CA GLY A 42 -0.48 -14.00 10.88
C GLY A 42 0.03 -14.62 9.58
N LYS A 43 1.33 -14.98 9.58
CA LYS A 43 2.02 -15.49 8.39
C LYS A 43 1.36 -16.72 7.77
N VAL A 44 0.89 -17.66 8.61
CA VAL A 44 0.28 -18.92 8.14
C VAL A 44 -1.00 -18.66 7.34
N ALA A 45 -1.92 -17.85 7.85
CA ALA A 45 -3.17 -17.53 7.15
C ALA A 45 -2.89 -16.79 5.83
N ILE A 46 -1.96 -15.83 5.88
CA ILE A 46 -1.62 -15.00 4.72
C ILE A 46 -0.96 -15.85 3.61
N ASP A 47 -0.01 -16.72 3.95
CA ASP A 47 0.71 -17.56 2.98
C ASP A 47 -0.16 -18.63 2.32
N GLN A 48 -1.26 -19.02 2.98
CA GLN A 48 -2.26 -19.94 2.45
C GLN A 48 -3.07 -19.33 1.30
N ILE A 49 -3.11 -18.00 1.18
CA ILE A 49 -3.81 -17.38 0.05
C ILE A 49 -3.04 -17.69 -1.25
N HIS A 50 -3.72 -18.31 -2.20
CA HIS A 50 -3.18 -18.61 -3.53
C HIS A 50 -3.89 -17.91 -4.68
N SER A 51 -5.08 -17.36 -4.45
CA SER A 51 -5.83 -16.58 -5.44
C SER A 51 -6.69 -15.54 -4.75
N ARG A 52 -7.01 -14.45 -5.46
CA ARG A 52 -7.84 -13.36 -4.94
C ARG A 52 -8.63 -12.70 -6.06
N GLU A 53 -9.88 -12.38 -5.79
CA GLU A 53 -10.65 -11.37 -6.53
C GLU A 53 -10.94 -10.18 -5.62
N VAL A 54 -10.67 -8.97 -6.11
CA VAL A 54 -11.05 -7.71 -5.48
C VAL A 54 -11.96 -6.96 -6.43
N GLN A 55 -13.17 -6.66 -5.97
CA GLN A 55 -14.08 -5.74 -6.67
C GLN A 55 -14.01 -4.38 -5.99
N ALA A 56 -13.73 -3.36 -6.80
CA ALA A 56 -13.54 -2.01 -6.30
C ALA A 56 -14.01 -0.96 -7.31
N ARG A 57 -13.89 0.31 -6.92
CA ARG A 57 -14.23 1.46 -7.74
C ARG A 57 -13.27 2.60 -7.47
N GLU A 58 -12.80 3.24 -8.53
CA GLU A 58 -12.07 4.49 -8.45
C GLU A 58 -13.03 5.65 -8.15
N HIS A 59 -12.65 6.58 -7.28
CA HIS A 59 -13.49 7.73 -6.93
C HIS A 59 -13.83 8.56 -8.17
N ARG A 60 -15.12 8.72 -8.46
CA ARG A 60 -15.64 9.32 -9.72
C ARG A 60 -15.13 8.62 -11.00
N GLY A 61 -14.59 7.42 -10.87
CA GLY A 61 -14.08 6.59 -11.93
C GLY A 61 -14.87 5.29 -12.12
N PRO A 62 -14.37 4.41 -12.99
CA PRO A 62 -15.03 3.15 -13.31
C PRO A 62 -14.94 2.14 -12.17
N LYS A 63 -15.76 1.08 -12.28
CA LYS A 63 -15.54 -0.14 -11.51
C LYS A 63 -14.27 -0.82 -12.00
N LEU A 64 -13.55 -1.43 -11.08
CA LEU A 64 -12.42 -2.28 -11.36
C LEU A 64 -12.59 -3.65 -10.71
N VAL A 65 -12.13 -4.68 -11.41
CA VAL A 65 -11.98 -6.03 -10.88
C VAL A 65 -10.51 -6.39 -11.00
N TYR A 66 -9.91 -6.76 -9.88
CA TYR A 66 -8.54 -7.19 -9.80
C TYR A 66 -8.51 -8.68 -9.44
N LEU A 67 -7.88 -9.47 -10.29
CA LEU A 67 -7.66 -10.89 -10.07
C LEU A 67 -6.17 -11.14 -9.87
N TRP A 68 -5.86 -11.96 -8.88
CA TRP A 68 -4.51 -12.44 -8.64
C TRP A 68 -4.52 -13.96 -8.49
N LEU A 69 -3.46 -14.59 -9.00
CA LEU A 69 -3.20 -16.01 -8.87
C LEU A 69 -1.70 -16.22 -8.63
N LYS A 70 -1.37 -16.94 -7.56
CA LYS A 70 -0.01 -17.33 -7.20
C LYS A 70 0.64 -18.14 -8.35
N PRO A 71 1.96 -18.01 -8.58
CA PRO A 71 2.89 -17.17 -7.85
C PRO A 71 2.85 -15.68 -8.24
N ASP A 72 2.50 -15.38 -9.48
CA ASP A 72 2.94 -14.13 -10.11
C ASP A 72 1.98 -13.66 -11.22
N LYS A 73 0.68 -13.94 -11.11
CA LYS A 73 -0.29 -13.61 -12.15
C LYS A 73 -1.28 -12.58 -11.66
N VAL A 74 -1.50 -11.56 -12.48
CA VAL A 74 -2.45 -10.49 -12.19
C VAL A 74 -3.25 -10.11 -13.44
N LEU A 75 -4.53 -9.81 -13.24
CA LEU A 75 -5.40 -9.25 -14.26
C LEU A 75 -6.24 -8.13 -13.64
N LEU A 76 -6.09 -6.92 -14.18
CA LEU A 76 -6.93 -5.77 -13.88
C LEU A 76 -7.92 -5.56 -15.03
N GLU A 77 -9.21 -5.58 -14.71
CA GLU A 77 -10.29 -5.22 -15.62
C GLU A 77 -10.91 -3.90 -15.21
N GLN A 78 -10.92 -2.92 -16.12
CA GLN A 78 -11.46 -1.58 -15.87
C GLN A 78 -12.07 -1.03 -17.15
N ASP A 79 -13.38 -0.73 -17.13
CA ASP A 79 -14.13 -0.16 -18.26
C ASP A 79 -13.85 -0.85 -19.62
N LYS A 80 -14.00 -2.18 -19.71
CA LYS A 80 -13.74 -3.01 -20.91
C LYS A 80 -12.28 -3.06 -21.38
N GLN A 81 -11.36 -2.42 -20.68
CA GLN A 81 -9.92 -2.65 -20.82
C GLN A 81 -9.50 -3.77 -19.88
N LYS A 82 -8.55 -4.59 -20.34
CA LYS A 82 -7.88 -5.59 -19.51
C LYS A 82 -6.38 -5.36 -19.56
N THR A 83 -5.73 -5.33 -18.42
CA THR A 83 -4.28 -5.27 -18.29
C THR A 83 -3.85 -6.47 -17.47
N GLY A 84 -2.96 -7.31 -18.00
CA GLY A 84 -2.58 -8.55 -17.36
C GLY A 84 -1.07 -8.80 -17.38
N TYR A 85 -0.63 -9.64 -16.45
CA TYR A 85 0.73 -10.17 -16.38
C TYR A 85 0.63 -11.66 -16.05
N ASP A 86 1.33 -12.48 -16.83
CA ASP A 86 1.24 -13.95 -16.79
C ASP A 86 2.37 -14.63 -15.99
N GLY A 87 3.23 -13.83 -15.34
CA GLY A 87 4.47 -14.29 -14.70
C GLY A 87 5.73 -14.05 -15.52
N GLY A 88 5.59 -13.61 -16.78
CA GLY A 88 6.73 -13.25 -17.63
C GLY A 88 6.54 -11.97 -18.44
N SER A 89 5.32 -11.72 -18.93
CA SER A 89 5.03 -10.60 -19.83
C SER A 89 3.73 -9.87 -19.50
N GLY A 90 3.83 -8.56 -19.42
CA GLY A 90 2.68 -7.66 -19.32
C GLY A 90 2.00 -7.48 -20.66
N TRP A 91 0.68 -7.36 -20.67
CA TRP A 91 -0.11 -7.08 -21.84
C TRP A 91 -1.31 -6.20 -21.52
N ILE A 92 -1.83 -5.53 -22.54
CA ILE A 92 -3.02 -4.70 -22.44
C ILE A 92 -3.93 -4.96 -23.64
N LEU A 93 -5.20 -5.25 -23.36
CA LEU A 93 -6.30 -5.25 -24.31
C LEU A 93 -7.13 -3.99 -24.07
N THR A 94 -7.00 -3.02 -24.97
CA THR A 94 -7.71 -1.75 -24.84
C THR A 94 -9.21 -1.92 -25.09
N LYS A 95 -10.01 -0.93 -24.68
CA LYS A 95 -11.45 -0.87 -24.95
C LYS A 95 -11.79 -0.99 -26.45
N LYS A 96 -10.88 -0.50 -27.31
CA LYS A 96 -10.95 -0.59 -28.78
C LYS A 96 -10.44 -1.93 -29.34
N LYS A 97 -10.30 -2.96 -28.50
CA LYS A 97 -9.84 -4.31 -28.84
C LYS A 97 -8.41 -4.38 -29.42
N LYS A 98 -7.61 -3.33 -29.28
CA LYS A 98 -6.17 -3.40 -29.61
C LYS A 98 -5.43 -4.15 -28.51
N LEU A 99 -4.72 -5.21 -28.88
CA LEU A 99 -3.91 -6.02 -27.98
C LEU A 99 -2.43 -5.70 -28.16
N MET A 100 -1.75 -5.37 -27.07
CA MET A 100 -0.33 -4.98 -27.08
C MET A 100 0.41 -5.65 -25.92
N ARG A 101 1.71 -5.91 -26.11
CA ARG A 101 2.62 -6.23 -25.01
C ARG A 101 3.05 -4.92 -24.35
N LEU A 102 3.22 -4.92 -23.03
CA LEU A 102 3.74 -3.76 -22.31
C LEU A 102 5.28 -3.74 -22.40
N PRO A 103 5.90 -2.57 -22.59
CA PRO A 103 7.33 -2.42 -22.39
C PRO A 103 7.68 -2.62 -20.91
N LYS A 104 8.94 -2.97 -20.60
CA LYS A 104 9.39 -3.31 -19.22
C LYS A 104 8.99 -2.27 -18.17
N GLY A 105 9.19 -0.98 -18.45
CA GLY A 105 8.83 0.09 -17.51
C GLY A 105 7.34 0.12 -17.15
N ALA A 106 6.46 -0.11 -18.13
CA ALA A 106 5.01 -0.18 -17.91
C ALA A 106 4.53 -1.54 -17.35
N GLN A 107 5.40 -2.57 -17.38
CA GLN A 107 5.14 -3.88 -16.81
C GLN A 107 5.47 -3.93 -15.31
N ARG A 108 6.44 -3.15 -14.85
CA ARG A 108 6.92 -3.15 -13.45
C ARG A 108 5.82 -3.02 -12.38
N PRO A 109 4.82 -2.12 -12.51
CA PRO A 109 3.72 -2.07 -11.55
C PRO A 109 2.93 -3.39 -11.46
N LEU A 110 2.74 -4.08 -12.59
CA LEU A 110 2.07 -5.39 -12.61
C LEU A 110 2.91 -6.48 -11.95
N GLU A 111 4.24 -6.43 -12.06
CA GLU A 111 5.13 -7.37 -11.36
C GLU A 111 5.06 -7.19 -9.86
N GLN A 112 5.00 -5.94 -9.40
CA GLN A 112 4.76 -5.65 -7.99
C GLN A 112 3.40 -6.19 -7.56
N ASP A 113 2.34 -5.84 -8.30
CA ASP A 113 0.97 -6.27 -8.00
C ASP A 113 0.82 -7.79 -8.06
N ALA A 114 1.57 -8.49 -8.90
CA ALA A 114 1.63 -9.94 -8.95
C ALA A 114 2.13 -10.60 -7.65
N ASN A 115 2.65 -9.81 -6.70
CA ASN A 115 2.95 -10.23 -5.34
C ASN A 115 2.19 -9.35 -4.31
N PRO A 116 0.86 -9.51 -4.17
CA PRO A 116 0.06 -8.66 -3.28
C PRO A 116 0.31 -8.95 -1.79
N LEU A 117 1.02 -10.05 -1.47
CA LEU A 117 1.40 -10.43 -0.10
C LEU A 117 2.80 -9.90 0.27
N ARG A 118 3.46 -9.16 -0.62
CA ARG A 118 4.83 -8.65 -0.48
C ARG A 118 5.12 -7.98 0.87
N TYR A 119 4.14 -7.26 1.43
CA TYR A 119 4.34 -6.47 2.64
C TYR A 119 4.55 -7.32 3.91
N VAL A 120 4.12 -8.58 3.93
CA VAL A 120 4.48 -9.50 5.03
C VAL A 120 5.83 -10.20 4.82
N HIS A 121 6.50 -9.91 3.71
CA HIS A 121 7.80 -10.46 3.33
C HIS A 121 8.84 -9.36 3.10
N LEU A 122 8.68 -8.19 3.75
CA LEU A 122 9.53 -7.02 3.51
C LEU A 122 11.02 -7.30 3.66
N LYS A 123 11.46 -8.09 4.67
CA LYS A 123 12.89 -8.44 4.82
C LYS A 123 13.45 -9.25 3.65
N THR A 124 12.60 -10.02 2.96
CA THR A 124 13.01 -10.78 1.76
C THR A 124 13.15 -9.86 0.55
N LEU A 125 12.37 -8.78 0.49
CA LEU A 125 12.34 -7.85 -0.64
C LEU A 125 13.33 -6.69 -0.49
N TYR A 126 13.62 -6.29 0.75
CA TYR A 126 14.47 -5.17 1.09
C TYR A 126 15.54 -5.64 2.08
N SER A 127 16.68 -6.08 1.55
CA SER A 127 17.81 -6.57 2.36
C SER A 127 18.40 -5.50 3.28
N GLU A 128 18.24 -4.22 2.93
CA GLU A 128 18.75 -3.06 3.66
C GLU A 128 17.62 -2.26 4.34
N ILE A 129 16.56 -2.94 4.79
CA ILE A 129 15.50 -2.28 5.57
C ILE A 129 16.02 -1.93 6.98
N ASN A 130 15.81 -0.68 7.39
CA ASN A 130 16.30 -0.12 8.64
C ASN A 130 15.17 0.60 9.40
N PRO A 131 15.23 0.67 10.74
CA PRO A 131 14.30 1.50 11.49
C PRO A 131 14.65 2.97 11.34
N ALA A 132 13.64 3.84 11.36
CA ALA A 132 13.81 5.29 11.39
C ALA A 132 13.06 5.88 12.60
N PRO A 133 13.39 7.11 13.04
CA PRO A 133 12.66 7.77 14.11
C PRO A 133 11.14 7.75 13.85
N PRO A 134 10.31 7.52 14.88
CA PRO A 134 8.86 7.54 14.72
C PRO A 134 8.38 8.89 14.18
N GLU A 135 7.39 8.86 13.30
CA GLU A 135 6.78 10.06 12.72
C GLU A 135 5.31 10.17 13.17
N THR A 136 4.71 11.35 13.02
CA THR A 136 3.27 11.55 13.26
C THR A 136 2.59 11.92 11.96
N ILE A 137 1.53 11.17 11.60
CA ILE A 137 0.68 11.45 10.44
C ILE A 137 -0.75 11.58 10.94
N ASP A 138 -1.39 12.72 10.66
CA ASP A 138 -2.77 13.01 11.07
C ASP A 138 -3.01 12.75 12.57
N SER A 139 -2.10 13.23 13.40
CA SER A 139 -2.09 13.05 14.87
C SER A 139 -1.96 11.60 15.37
N ARG A 140 -1.59 10.66 14.50
CA ARG A 140 -1.31 9.26 14.86
C ARG A 140 0.18 9.00 14.79
N LYS A 141 0.73 8.35 15.82
CA LYS A 141 2.13 7.92 15.87
C LYS A 141 2.34 6.74 14.92
N MET A 142 3.43 6.80 14.16
CA MET A 142 3.82 5.79 13.19
C MET A 142 5.18 5.23 13.55
N ASP A 143 5.30 3.91 13.57
CA ASP A 143 6.58 3.22 13.51
C ASP A 143 7.05 3.20 12.06
N VAL A 144 8.29 3.64 11.81
CA VAL A 144 8.79 3.88 10.45
C VAL A 144 9.93 2.95 10.12
N LEU A 145 9.81 2.24 9.01
CA LEU A 145 10.91 1.50 8.40
C LEU A 145 11.29 2.15 7.07
N VAL A 146 12.56 2.11 6.72
CA VAL A 146 13.09 2.71 5.49
C VAL A 146 13.95 1.71 4.74
N ALA A 147 13.89 1.72 3.42
CA ALA A 147 14.74 0.91 2.56
C ALA A 147 15.14 1.70 1.30
N PRO A 148 16.35 1.52 0.76
CA PRO A 148 16.73 2.15 -0.50
C PRO A 148 15.88 1.61 -1.67
N ASN A 149 15.64 2.45 -2.68
CA ASN A 149 15.04 2.08 -3.95
C ASN A 149 15.92 2.57 -5.12
N GLU A 150 15.46 2.45 -6.38
CA GLU A 150 16.30 2.71 -7.58
C GLU A 150 16.98 4.10 -7.57
N LEU A 151 16.29 5.16 -7.14
CA LEU A 151 16.84 6.54 -7.14
C LEU A 151 16.74 7.24 -5.79
N GLY A 152 16.26 6.58 -4.74
CA GLY A 152 15.98 7.20 -3.45
C GLY A 152 15.62 6.20 -2.35
N VAL A 153 14.52 6.47 -1.64
CA VAL A 153 14.13 5.72 -0.44
C VAL A 153 12.63 5.45 -0.43
N THR A 154 12.27 4.25 0.01
CA THR A 154 10.91 3.84 0.35
C THR A 154 10.77 3.86 1.87
N LYS A 155 9.75 4.57 2.37
CA LYS A 155 9.35 4.58 3.77
C LYS A 155 8.06 3.79 3.95
N PHE A 156 8.03 2.90 4.93
CA PHE A 156 6.88 2.14 5.36
C PHE A 156 6.42 2.65 6.72
N TYR A 157 5.17 3.10 6.81
CA TYR A 157 4.58 3.66 8.02
C TYR A 157 3.57 2.67 8.60
N PHE A 158 3.86 2.16 9.79
CA PHE A 158 2.97 1.27 10.53
C PHE A 158 2.32 2.06 11.66
N ASP A 159 0.99 2.05 11.72
CA ASP A 159 0.26 2.78 12.76
C ASP A 159 0.55 2.13 14.12
N ALA A 160 1.09 2.90 15.07
CA ALA A 160 1.59 2.33 16.33
C ALA A 160 0.49 1.75 17.24
N ALA A 161 -0.79 2.09 16.99
CA ALA A 161 -1.92 1.59 17.77
C ALA A 161 -2.50 0.30 17.20
N THR A 162 -2.52 0.16 15.87
CA THR A 162 -3.09 -1.01 15.18
C THR A 162 -2.04 -1.99 14.65
N HIS A 163 -0.80 -1.53 14.55
CA HIS A 163 0.35 -2.17 13.88
C HIS A 163 0.15 -2.44 12.39
N LEU A 164 -0.93 -1.94 11.78
CA LEU A 164 -1.19 -2.11 10.36
C LEU A 164 -0.39 -1.11 9.53
N LEU A 165 0.06 -1.54 8.35
CA LEU A 165 0.69 -0.66 7.36
C LEU A 165 -0.32 0.42 6.93
N ALA A 166 -0.04 1.67 7.25
CA ALA A 166 -0.94 2.80 7.01
C ALA A 166 -0.55 3.60 5.77
N ARG A 167 0.76 3.71 5.49
CA ARG A 167 1.28 4.45 4.33
C ARG A 167 2.58 3.86 3.82
N ILE A 168 2.77 3.94 2.52
CA ILE A 168 4.08 3.84 1.87
C ILE A 168 4.36 5.17 1.20
N ASP A 169 5.58 5.69 1.38
CA ASP A 169 6.06 6.83 0.62
C ASP A 169 7.33 6.44 -0.14
N GLU A 170 7.36 6.72 -1.43
CA GLU A 170 8.48 6.44 -2.33
C GLU A 170 9.01 7.76 -2.90
N ILE A 171 10.25 8.06 -2.56
CA ILE A 171 11.01 9.16 -3.15
C ILE A 171 11.98 8.53 -4.13
N GLY A 172 12.05 9.03 -5.36
CA GLY A 172 12.95 8.46 -6.36
C GLY A 172 12.35 7.35 -7.22
N GLU A 173 11.03 7.14 -7.20
CA GLU A 173 10.41 6.04 -7.97
C GLU A 173 10.45 6.29 -9.49
N THR A 174 9.99 7.47 -9.92
CA THR A 174 9.96 7.89 -11.33
C THR A 174 11.05 8.92 -11.64
N SER A 175 11.42 9.71 -10.63
CA SER A 175 12.52 10.66 -10.64
C SER A 175 12.98 10.94 -9.21
N ALA A 176 14.22 11.42 -9.05
CA ALA A 176 14.77 11.80 -7.75
C ALA A 176 14.00 12.95 -7.04
N TYR A 177 13.12 13.66 -7.75
CA TYR A 177 12.46 14.88 -7.27
C TYR A 177 11.04 14.66 -6.76
N TYR A 178 10.36 13.61 -7.26
CA TYR A 178 8.95 13.41 -6.98
C TYR A 178 8.74 12.32 -5.94
N LYS A 179 7.72 12.54 -5.11
CA LYS A 179 7.27 11.64 -4.07
C LYS A 179 5.95 11.02 -4.51
N HIS A 180 5.86 9.71 -4.38
CA HIS A 180 4.63 8.95 -4.54
C HIS A 180 4.23 8.39 -3.17
N GLY A 181 2.97 8.49 -2.82
CA GLY A 181 2.43 8.02 -1.55
C GLY A 181 1.24 7.11 -1.77
N THR A 182 1.17 6.02 -1.03
CA THR A 182 0.01 5.12 -1.01
C THR A 182 -0.49 4.97 0.41
N ASP A 183 -1.72 5.42 0.68
CA ASP A 183 -2.41 5.19 1.95
C ASP A 183 -3.22 3.91 1.91
N PHE A 184 -3.22 3.18 3.03
CA PHE A 184 -4.06 2.03 3.27
C PHE A 184 -4.97 2.32 4.46
N LEU A 185 -6.28 2.38 4.18
CA LEU A 185 -7.29 2.89 5.09
C LEU A 185 -8.45 1.89 5.17
N ASP A 186 -9.27 2.06 6.20
CA ASP A 186 -10.52 1.32 6.41
C ASP A 186 -10.31 -0.20 6.37
N TYR A 187 -9.33 -0.69 7.14
CA TYR A 187 -9.04 -2.11 7.24
C TYR A 187 -10.24 -2.91 7.76
N GLN A 188 -10.54 -4.03 7.10
CA GLN A 188 -11.56 -4.98 7.52
C GLN A 188 -11.01 -6.40 7.50
N ASN A 189 -11.57 -7.25 8.35
CA ASN A 189 -11.24 -8.67 8.36
C ASN A 189 -11.92 -9.38 7.18
N VAL A 190 -11.11 -10.04 6.35
CA VAL A 190 -11.55 -10.92 5.26
C VAL A 190 -10.86 -12.27 5.46
N ASP A 191 -11.63 -13.30 5.79
CA ASP A 191 -11.14 -14.67 6.00
C ASP A 191 -9.96 -14.75 7.01
N GLY A 192 -10.02 -13.94 8.08
CA GLY A 192 -9.00 -13.90 9.12
C GLY A 192 -7.85 -12.91 8.86
N ILE A 193 -7.87 -12.18 7.74
CA ILE A 193 -6.78 -11.30 7.31
C ILE A 193 -7.29 -9.86 7.20
N GLN A 194 -6.52 -8.90 7.74
CA GLN A 194 -6.82 -7.48 7.61
C GLN A 194 -6.50 -7.00 6.21
N PHE A 195 -7.52 -6.50 5.50
CA PHE A 195 -7.41 -5.98 4.14
C PHE A 195 -7.91 -4.53 4.09
N PRO A 196 -7.20 -3.59 3.44
CA PRO A 196 -7.62 -2.19 3.36
C PRO A 196 -8.76 -2.03 2.36
N PHE A 197 -9.87 -1.38 2.76
CA PHE A 197 -11.01 -1.13 1.88
C PHE A 197 -10.96 0.24 1.19
N ARG A 198 -9.99 1.09 1.55
CA ARG A 198 -9.74 2.37 0.91
C ARG A 198 -8.24 2.54 0.67
N ILE A 199 -7.87 2.75 -0.58
CA ILE A 199 -6.48 2.96 -1.00
C ILE A 199 -6.39 4.31 -1.68
N VAL A 200 -5.46 5.16 -1.28
CA VAL A 200 -5.29 6.50 -1.88
C VAL A 200 -3.86 6.66 -2.37
N HIS A 201 -3.70 6.82 -3.68
CA HIS A 201 -2.43 7.14 -4.30
C HIS A 201 -2.32 8.66 -4.47
N ARG A 202 -1.16 9.21 -4.13
CA ARG A 202 -0.84 10.63 -4.19
C ARG A 202 0.53 10.80 -4.81
N SER A 203 0.73 11.86 -5.58
CA SER A 203 2.02 12.17 -6.16
C SER A 203 2.29 13.66 -6.07
N THR A 204 3.56 14.05 -5.95
CA THR A 204 3.99 15.45 -6.07
C THR A 204 4.36 15.83 -7.50
N GLU A 205 4.21 14.91 -8.46
CA GLU A 205 4.41 15.20 -9.88
C GLU A 205 3.46 16.30 -10.37
N PRO A 206 3.95 17.29 -11.13
CA PRO A 206 3.09 18.32 -11.72
C PRO A 206 1.98 17.72 -12.56
N GLY A 207 0.73 18.11 -12.26
CA GLY A 207 -0.46 17.63 -12.97
C GLY A 207 -0.98 16.27 -12.50
N SER A 208 -0.32 15.61 -11.55
CA SER A 208 -0.87 14.43 -10.89
C SER A 208 -2.13 14.78 -10.09
N ARG A 209 -3.00 13.78 -9.90
CA ARG A 209 -4.22 13.89 -9.10
C ARG A 209 -4.26 12.71 -8.16
N ASP A 210 -4.76 12.95 -6.95
CA ASP A 210 -5.03 11.89 -6.00
C ASP A 210 -5.99 10.88 -6.62
N GLN A 211 -5.60 9.61 -6.58
CA GLN A 211 -6.42 8.49 -7.04
C GLN A 211 -6.88 7.70 -5.83
N GLU A 212 -8.18 7.71 -5.56
CA GLU A 212 -8.78 6.92 -4.49
C GLU A 212 -9.51 5.70 -5.05
N ILE A 213 -9.20 4.53 -4.51
CA ILE A 213 -9.85 3.25 -4.81
C ILE A 213 -10.63 2.81 -3.57
N ARG A 214 -11.91 2.51 -3.76
CA ARG A 214 -12.79 1.93 -2.72
C ARG A 214 -13.14 0.50 -3.07
N VAL A 215 -12.79 -0.41 -2.17
CA VAL A 215 -13.07 -1.84 -2.29
C VAL A 215 -14.47 -2.10 -1.77
N SER A 216 -15.23 -2.92 -2.50
CA SER A 216 -16.56 -3.36 -2.10
C SER A 216 -16.63 -4.84 -1.76
N LYS A 217 -15.70 -5.65 -2.29
CA LYS A 217 -15.68 -7.09 -2.07
C LYS A 217 -14.28 -7.65 -2.26
N VAL A 218 -13.91 -8.60 -1.41
CA VAL A 218 -12.71 -9.42 -1.54
C VAL A 218 -13.12 -10.88 -1.43
N LEU A 219 -12.61 -11.73 -2.30
CA LEU A 219 -12.75 -13.18 -2.25
C LEU A 219 -11.36 -13.80 -2.28
N GLN A 220 -11.01 -14.62 -1.28
CA GLN A 220 -9.76 -15.35 -1.24
C GLN A 220 -9.95 -16.79 -1.74
N ASN A 221 -8.89 -17.40 -2.26
CA ASN A 221 -8.82 -18.83 -2.59
C ASN A 221 -9.91 -19.32 -3.56
N ILE A 222 -10.39 -18.44 -4.44
CA ILE A 222 -11.34 -18.78 -5.49
C ILE A 222 -10.67 -19.59 -6.61
N GLU A 223 -11.45 -20.43 -7.29
CA GLU A 223 -10.97 -21.13 -8.48
C GLU A 223 -10.83 -20.14 -9.64
N ILE A 224 -9.60 -19.97 -10.13
CA ILE A 224 -9.27 -19.12 -11.27
C ILE A 224 -8.51 -19.95 -12.30
N LYS A 225 -8.98 -19.98 -13.54
CA LYS A 225 -8.27 -20.66 -14.63
C LYS A 225 -7.02 -19.85 -15.00
N PRO A 226 -5.80 -20.43 -14.96
CA PRO A 226 -4.57 -19.70 -15.27
C PRO A 226 -4.55 -19.05 -16.67
N THR A 227 -5.33 -19.58 -17.61
CA THR A 227 -5.42 -19.09 -18.99
C THR A 227 -5.99 -17.69 -19.11
N ILE A 228 -6.75 -17.18 -18.12
CA ILE A 228 -7.30 -15.81 -18.20
C ILE A 228 -6.22 -14.72 -18.12
N PHE A 229 -5.07 -15.06 -17.51
CA PHE A 229 -3.94 -14.15 -17.34
C PHE A 229 -3.03 -14.12 -18.58
N GLN A 230 -3.16 -15.10 -19.46
CA GLN A 230 -2.38 -15.15 -20.69
C GLN A 230 -2.85 -14.09 -21.65
N LYS A 231 -1.91 -13.53 -22.42
CA LYS A 231 -2.23 -12.64 -23.53
C LYS A 231 -3.20 -13.34 -24.49
N PRO A 232 -4.40 -12.79 -24.76
CA PRO A 232 -5.37 -13.45 -25.64
C PRO A 232 -4.81 -13.69 -27.05
N SER A 233 -4.89 -14.93 -27.55
CA SER A 233 -4.64 -15.24 -28.96
C SER A 233 -5.97 -15.19 -29.72
N GLY A 234 -6.19 -14.18 -30.57
CA GLY A 234 -7.42 -14.12 -31.39
C GLY A 234 -7.93 -12.76 -31.85
N VAL A 235 -7.26 -11.64 -31.55
CA VAL A 235 -7.58 -10.39 -32.25
C VAL A 235 -6.95 -10.47 -33.64
N ALA A 236 -7.77 -10.66 -34.67
CA ALA A 236 -7.36 -10.54 -36.06
C ALA A 236 -6.54 -9.25 -36.23
N VAL A 237 -5.25 -9.40 -36.53
CA VAL A 237 -4.44 -8.31 -37.02
C VAL A 237 -4.95 -8.05 -38.43
N THR A 238 -5.93 -7.14 -38.58
CA THR A 238 -6.20 -6.56 -39.89
C THR A 238 -4.97 -5.71 -40.22
N LEU A 239 -4.00 -6.34 -40.90
CA LEU A 239 -2.93 -5.65 -41.59
C LEU A 239 -3.62 -4.71 -42.58
N GLY A 240 -3.71 -3.43 -42.21
CA GLY A 240 -4.18 -2.36 -43.09
C GLY A 240 -3.42 -2.45 -44.39
N GLY A 241 -4.16 -2.53 -45.49
CA GLY A 241 -3.68 -3.04 -46.76
C GLY A 241 -2.62 -2.17 -47.40
N LYS A 242 -1.80 -2.83 -48.22
CA LYS A 242 -1.20 -2.17 -49.38
C LYS A 242 -2.32 -1.71 -50.30
N ARG A 243 -2.32 -0.43 -50.65
CA ARG A 243 -2.31 0.07 -52.03
C ARG A 243 -1.69 1.46 -52.02
#